data_AF-A0A4Q3KGD8-F1
#
_entry.id   AF-A0A4Q3KGD8-F1
#
_cell.length_a   1.000
_cell.length_b   1.000
_cell.length_c   1.000
_cell.angle_alpha   90.00
_cell.angle_beta   90.00
_cell.angle_gamma   90.00
#
_symmetry.space_group_name_H-M   'P 1'
#
loop_
_entity.id
_entity.type
_entity.pdbx_description
1 polymer ?
#
loop_
_entity_poly.entity_id
_entity_poly.type
_entity_poly.pdbx_seq_one_letter_code
_entity_poly.pdbx_strand_id
1 'polypeptide(L)'
;MPPSRGARATNNLSLVLDQVSKDKGIDREILIKALEEAILAAAKRTFGIERDLNANFNLEKGAVDLTQTIRVVEEITDSFNEITIQECAGRGIEVESGDEMVFPIYFLDQDAAAAREQDEMYGDILNLKTYRRGFGRIAAQTAKQVIIQRIRDAERNIVFTEYKDRKGELVTGIVRRFERGNIIVDLGRAEAILPLREQCP
;
A
#
# COMPACT_ATOMS: atom_id res chain seq x y z
N MET A 1 -29.39 24.95 18.12
CA MET A 1 -28.12 25.34 17.48
C MET A 1 -27.43 24.09 17.00
N PRO A 2 -27.31 23.86 15.67
CA PRO A 2 -26.48 22.78 15.15
C PRO A 2 -25.03 23.25 14.99
N PRO A 3 -24.01 22.47 15.36
CA PRO A 3 -22.64 22.82 15.02
C PRO A 3 -22.35 22.53 13.54
N SER A 4 -21.98 23.61 12.85
CA SER A 4 -21.02 23.75 11.75
C SER A 4 -20.66 22.53 10.89
N ARG A 5 -21.05 22.62 9.61
CA ARG A 5 -20.43 21.95 8.46
C ARG A 5 -18.90 22.14 8.45
N GLY A 6 -18.16 21.09 8.77
CA GLY A 6 -16.76 20.93 8.34
C GLY A 6 -16.74 20.36 6.92
N ALA A 7 -16.56 21.21 5.92
CA ALA A 7 -16.46 20.78 4.53
C ALA A 7 -15.01 20.37 4.18
N ARG A 8 -14.91 19.19 3.55
CA ARG A 8 -13.95 18.79 2.50
C ARG A 8 -12.48 18.59 2.87
N ALA A 9 -12.14 17.32 3.12
CA ALA A 9 -10.99 16.63 2.53
C ALA A 9 -11.06 15.08 2.71
N THR A 10 -12.24 14.46 2.64
CA THR A 10 -12.35 13.01 2.91
C THR A 10 -12.09 12.18 1.64
N ASN A 11 -10.83 11.80 1.48
CA ASN A 11 -10.31 10.56 0.89
C ASN A 11 -10.52 10.29 -0.61
N ASN A 12 -9.53 10.71 -1.38
CA ASN A 12 -9.36 10.38 -2.80
C ASN A 12 -9.21 8.86 -3.04
N LEU A 13 -8.70 8.07 -2.09
CA LEU A 13 -8.26 6.72 -2.40
C LEU A 13 -9.43 5.75 -2.66
N SER A 14 -10.50 5.78 -1.86
CA SER A 14 -11.67 4.93 -2.14
C SER A 14 -12.28 5.24 -3.50
N LEU A 15 -12.43 6.52 -3.84
CA LEU A 15 -12.96 6.95 -5.14
C LEU A 15 -12.06 6.52 -6.30
N VAL A 16 -10.74 6.64 -6.14
CA VAL A 16 -9.78 6.19 -7.15
C VAL A 16 -9.80 4.67 -7.29
N LEU A 17 -9.90 3.92 -6.19
CA LEU A 17 -10.01 2.46 -6.22
C LEU A 17 -11.30 2.02 -6.93
N ASP A 18 -12.42 2.68 -6.64
CA ASP A 18 -13.71 2.41 -7.30
C ASP A 18 -13.67 2.73 -8.79
N GLN A 19 -13.06 3.86 -9.16
CA GLN A 19 -12.91 4.26 -10.56
C GLN A 19 -12.04 3.24 -11.32
N VAL A 20 -10.89 2.86 -10.74
CA VAL A 20 -9.98 1.91 -11.36
C VAL A 20 -10.60 0.52 -11.46
N SER A 21 -11.36 0.10 -10.45
CA SER A 21 -12.07 -1.17 -10.47
C SER A 21 -13.08 -1.22 -11.62
N LYS A 22 -13.91 -0.18 -11.78
CA LYS A 22 -14.90 -0.09 -12.86
C LYS A 22 -14.27 0.02 -14.25
N ASP A 23 -13.28 0.88 -14.43
CA ASP A 23 -12.71 1.17 -15.75
C ASP A 23 -11.86 0.04 -16.31
N LYS A 24 -11.17 -0.69 -15.42
CA LYS A 24 -10.18 -1.71 -15.81
C LYS A 24 -10.63 -3.13 -15.48
N GLY A 25 -11.80 -3.31 -14.87
CA GLY A 25 -12.32 -4.61 -14.45
C GLY A 25 -11.45 -5.30 -13.41
N ILE A 26 -10.74 -4.53 -12.59
CA ILE A 26 -9.87 -5.06 -11.54
C ILE A 26 -10.70 -5.21 -10.26
N ASP A 27 -10.60 -6.36 -9.61
CA ASP A 27 -11.24 -6.57 -8.32
C ASP A 27 -10.71 -5.56 -7.28
N ARG A 28 -11.64 -4.89 -6.59
CA ARG A 28 -11.32 -3.92 -5.54
C ARG A 28 -10.48 -4.54 -4.43
N GLU A 29 -10.73 -5.80 -4.06
CA GLU A 29 -9.97 -6.51 -3.04
C GLU A 29 -8.50 -6.68 -3.44
N ILE A 30 -8.23 -6.95 -4.73
CA ILE A 30 -6.86 -7.09 -5.23
C ILE A 30 -6.13 -5.75 -5.13
N LEU A 31 -6.81 -4.64 -5.43
CA LEU A 31 -6.22 -3.31 -5.30
C LEU A 31 -5.94 -2.95 -3.85
N ILE A 32 -6.87 -3.26 -2.94
CA ILE A 32 -6.73 -3.03 -1.49
C ILE A 32 -5.54 -3.81 -0.95
N LYS A 33 -5.47 -5.12 -1.20
CA LYS A 33 -4.35 -5.97 -0.72
C LYS A 33 -3.01 -5.46 -1.23
N ALA A 34 -2.92 -5.10 -2.51
CA ALA A 34 -1.70 -4.56 -3.08
C ALA A 34 -1.26 -3.25 -2.42
N LEU A 35 -2.24 -2.41 -2.05
CA LEU A 35 -1.99 -1.15 -1.37
C LEU A 35 -1.50 -1.37 0.07
N GLU A 36 -2.16 -2.27 0.81
CA GLU A 36 -1.77 -2.67 2.16
C GLU A 36 -0.34 -3.22 2.18
N GLU A 37 -0.03 -4.18 1.32
CA GLU A 37 1.31 -4.78 1.18
C GLU A 37 2.40 -3.74 0.87
N ALA A 38 2.11 -2.81 -0.04
CA ALA A 38 3.07 -1.80 -0.44
C ALA A 38 3.32 -0.74 0.64
N ILE A 39 2.25 -0.29 1.31
CA ILE A 39 2.37 0.65 2.43
C ILE A 39 3.04 -0.03 3.60
N LEU A 40 2.73 -1.30 3.89
CA LEU A 40 3.42 -2.10 4.89
C LEU A 40 4.92 -2.21 4.59
N ALA A 41 5.29 -2.50 3.33
CA ALA A 41 6.70 -2.55 2.93
C ALA A 41 7.40 -1.20 3.10
N ALA A 42 6.71 -0.09 2.83
CA ALA A 42 7.23 1.25 3.09
C ALA A 42 7.37 1.54 4.60
N ALA A 43 6.40 1.08 5.39
CA ALA A 43 6.38 1.22 6.84
C ALA A 43 7.55 0.45 7.47
N LYS A 44 7.76 -0.82 7.11
CA LYS A 44 8.88 -1.64 7.62
C LYS A 44 10.24 -0.99 7.35
N ARG A 45 10.46 -0.43 6.15
CA ARG A 45 11.69 0.33 5.84
C ARG A 45 11.87 1.60 6.67
N THR A 46 10.76 2.19 7.10
CA THR A 46 10.77 3.44 7.84
C THR A 46 10.90 3.19 9.34
N PHE A 47 9.99 2.41 9.92
CA PHE A 47 9.81 2.22 11.35
C PHE A 47 10.59 1.03 11.94
N GLY A 48 11.05 0.11 11.10
CA GLY A 48 11.82 -1.07 11.52
C GLY A 48 11.29 -2.34 10.87
N ILE A 49 12.19 -3.14 10.31
CA ILE A 49 11.82 -4.39 9.61
C ILE A 49 11.52 -5.50 10.62
N GLU A 50 12.19 -5.49 11.77
CA GLU A 50 12.01 -6.43 12.89
C GLU A 50 10.67 -6.23 13.62
N ARG A 51 10.00 -5.09 13.43
CA ARG A 51 8.74 -4.79 14.11
C ARG A 51 7.58 -5.50 13.44
N ASP A 52 6.66 -6.01 14.26
CA ASP A 52 5.37 -6.55 13.81
C ASP A 52 4.43 -5.40 13.45
N LEU A 53 4.56 -4.95 12.20
CA LEU A 53 3.74 -3.90 11.62
C LEU A 53 2.65 -4.53 10.76
N ASN A 54 1.46 -3.94 10.82
CA ASN A 54 0.32 -4.31 10.03
C ASN A 54 -0.25 -3.08 9.31
N ALA A 55 -0.74 -3.29 8.09
CA ALA A 55 -1.36 -2.25 7.28
C ALA A 55 -2.74 -2.74 6.85
N ASN A 56 -3.78 -1.97 7.15
CA ASN A 56 -5.14 -2.33 6.81
C ASN A 56 -5.88 -1.15 6.18
N PHE A 57 -6.58 -1.39 5.08
CA PHE A 57 -7.38 -0.37 4.42
C PHE A 57 -8.70 -0.15 5.16
N ASN A 58 -8.83 1.03 5.74
CA ASN A 58 -10.06 1.46 6.37
C ASN A 58 -11.02 2.02 5.30
N LEU A 59 -12.12 1.30 5.07
CA LEU A 59 -13.14 1.66 4.07
C LEU A 59 -13.83 3.00 4.38
N GLU A 60 -14.10 3.27 5.66
CA GLU A 60 -14.78 4.50 6.09
C GLU A 60 -13.86 5.71 5.96
N LYS A 61 -12.61 5.54 6.39
CA LYS A 61 -11.56 6.56 6.26
C LYS A 61 -10.90 6.56 4.88
N GLY A 62 -11.29 5.72 3.94
CA GLY A 62 -10.68 5.62 2.60
C GLY A 62 -9.15 5.71 2.56
N ALA A 63 -8.47 5.18 3.58
CA ALA A 63 -7.05 5.32 3.84
C ALA A 63 -6.51 4.04 4.49
N VAL A 64 -5.20 3.82 4.41
CA VAL A 64 -4.55 2.70 5.09
C VAL A 64 -4.16 3.13 6.49
N ASP A 65 -4.71 2.45 7.48
CA ASP A 65 -4.29 2.53 8.87
C ASP A 65 -3.06 1.61 9.06
N LEU A 66 -2.06 2.11 9.81
CA LEU A 66 -0.90 1.32 10.21
C LEU A 66 -0.99 1.01 11.70
N THR A 67 -0.63 -0.20 12.08
CA THR A 67 -0.57 -0.63 13.48
C THR A 67 0.72 -1.37 13.76
N GLN A 68 1.17 -1.33 15.02
CA GLN A 68 2.20 -2.19 15.57
C GLN A 68 1.57 -3.12 16.60
N THR A 69 1.88 -4.40 16.53
CA THR A 69 1.46 -5.39 17.54
C THR A 69 2.61 -5.63 18.52
N ILE A 70 2.31 -5.64 19.81
CA ILE A 70 3.24 -6.01 20.89
C ILE A 70 2.59 -7.12 21.71
N ARG A 71 3.29 -8.23 21.89
CA ARG A 71 2.83 -9.37 22.68
C ARG A 71 3.25 -9.23 24.13
N VAL A 72 2.31 -9.53 25.04
CA VAL A 72 2.56 -9.59 26.47
C VAL A 72 3.11 -10.96 26.82
N VAL A 73 4.27 -11.00 27.47
CA VAL A 73 4.97 -12.23 27.84
C VAL A 73 5.47 -12.17 29.28
N GLU A 74 5.83 -13.32 29.84
CA GLU A 74 6.49 -13.38 31.16
C GLU A 74 7.98 -13.05 31.07
N GLU A 75 8.65 -13.54 30.02
CA GLU A 75 10.07 -13.32 29.74
C GLU A 75 10.24 -12.83 28.30
N ILE A 76 10.96 -11.72 28.11
CA ILE A 76 11.23 -11.15 26.78
C ILE A 76 12.23 -12.03 26.03
N THR A 77 11.82 -12.49 24.87
CA THR A 77 12.65 -13.17 23.87
C THR A 77 12.85 -12.31 22.61
N ASP A 78 11.90 -11.43 22.31
CA ASP A 78 11.95 -10.47 21.21
C ASP A 78 11.84 -9.03 21.75
N SER A 79 12.96 -8.30 21.77
CA SER A 79 13.04 -6.92 22.26
C SER A 79 12.27 -5.89 21.43
N PHE A 80 11.78 -6.22 20.24
CA PHE A 80 11.05 -5.29 19.38
C PHE A 80 9.53 -5.43 19.50
N ASN A 81 9.06 -6.65 19.80
CA ASN A 81 7.63 -7.01 19.71
C ASN A 81 7.07 -7.60 21.00
N GLU A 82 7.85 -7.69 22.08
CA GLU A 82 7.38 -8.22 23.35
C GLU A 82 7.52 -7.21 24.49
N ILE A 83 6.58 -7.29 25.44
CA ILE A 83 6.59 -6.52 26.70
C ILE A 83 6.26 -7.45 27.85
N THR A 84 6.85 -7.22 29.02
CA THR A 84 6.53 -8.03 30.20
C THR A 84 5.20 -7.64 30.83
N ILE A 85 4.52 -8.62 31.44
CA ILE A 85 3.32 -8.37 32.27
C ILE A 85 3.63 -7.34 33.38
N GLN A 86 4.83 -7.39 33.96
CA GLN A 86 5.25 -6.46 35.01
C GLN A 86 5.34 -5.02 34.49
N GLU A 87 5.87 -4.82 33.28
CA GLU A 87 5.94 -3.51 32.62
C GLU A 87 4.57 -2.95 32.25
N CYS A 88 3.60 -3.81 31.91
CA CYS A 88 2.22 -3.40 31.68
C CYS A 88 1.50 -3.06 32.98
N ALA A 89 1.60 -3.92 34.00
CA ALA A 89 0.99 -3.73 35.30
C ALA A 89 1.49 -2.45 36.01
N GLY A 90 2.79 -2.16 35.89
CA GLY A 90 3.39 -0.92 36.42
C GLY A 90 2.81 0.37 35.81
N ARG A 91 2.10 0.27 34.68
CA ARG A 91 1.46 1.37 33.97
C ARG A 91 -0.07 1.36 34.09
N GLY A 92 -0.63 0.49 34.93
CA GLY A 92 -2.08 0.36 35.12
C GLY A 92 -2.79 -0.32 33.94
N ILE A 93 -2.05 -1.06 33.13
CA ILE A 93 -2.60 -1.83 32.00
C ILE A 93 -2.84 -3.25 32.51
N GLU A 94 -4.10 -3.66 32.56
CA GLU A 94 -4.49 -5.03 32.89
C GLU A 94 -4.38 -5.91 31.65
N VAL A 95 -3.42 -6.84 31.68
CA VAL A 95 -3.13 -7.80 30.60
C VAL A 95 -2.73 -9.15 31.18
N GLU A 96 -2.97 -10.20 30.42
CA GLU A 96 -2.53 -11.56 30.69
C GLU A 96 -1.36 -11.96 29.79
N SER A 97 -0.64 -13.01 30.20
CA SER A 97 0.40 -13.61 29.36
C SER A 97 -0.22 -14.13 28.07
N GLY A 98 0.35 -13.76 26.92
CA GLY A 98 -0.16 -14.10 25.59
C GLY A 98 -1.08 -13.06 24.96
N ASP A 99 -1.46 -11.99 25.68
CA ASP A 99 -2.24 -10.91 25.10
C ASP A 99 -1.48 -10.16 24.01
N GLU A 100 -2.20 -9.65 23.01
CA GLU A 100 -1.65 -8.84 21.94
C GLU A 100 -2.17 -7.40 22.04
N MET A 101 -1.26 -6.48 22.31
CA MET A 101 -1.54 -5.05 22.33
C MET A 101 -1.31 -4.47 20.95
N VAL A 102 -2.36 -3.88 20.36
CA VAL A 102 -2.30 -3.28 19.02
C VAL A 102 -2.31 -1.77 19.14
N PHE A 103 -1.26 -1.13 18.64
CA PHE A 103 -1.07 0.31 18.72
C PHE A 103 -1.11 0.95 17.33
N PRO A 104 -1.95 1.96 17.10
CA PRO A 104 -1.98 2.67 15.83
C PRO A 104 -0.72 3.53 15.62
N ILE A 105 -0.18 3.52 14.40
CA ILE A 105 0.89 4.41 13.97
C ILE A 105 0.27 5.57 13.19
N TYR A 106 0.16 6.72 13.86
CA TYR A 106 -0.38 7.94 13.26
C TYR A 106 0.67 8.67 12.42
N PHE A 107 0.50 8.63 11.10
CA PHE A 107 1.42 9.28 10.16
C PHE A 107 0.79 10.39 9.33
N LEU A 108 -0.52 10.63 9.49
CA LEU A 108 -1.24 11.71 8.85
C LEU A 108 -1.23 12.94 9.75
N ASP A 109 -1.12 14.13 9.15
CA ASP A 109 -1.03 15.38 9.89
C ASP A 109 -2.30 15.69 10.70
N GLN A 110 -3.46 15.22 10.24
CA GLN A 110 -4.73 15.37 10.93
C GLN A 110 -4.80 14.60 12.25
N ASP A 111 -4.03 13.51 12.38
CA ASP A 111 -4.04 12.63 13.55
C ASP A 111 -2.91 12.98 14.53
N ALA A 112 -2.21 14.10 14.32
CA ALA A 112 -1.06 14.50 15.13
C ALA A 112 -1.40 14.75 16.62
N ALA A 113 -2.65 15.08 16.94
CA ALA A 113 -3.10 15.23 18.33
C ALA A 113 -3.18 13.88 19.05
N ALA A 114 -3.89 12.91 18.45
CA ALA A 114 -3.99 11.53 18.97
C ALA A 114 -2.61 10.87 19.07
N ALA A 115 -1.73 11.15 18.11
CA ALA A 115 -0.34 10.67 18.15
C ALA A 115 0.43 11.15 19.38
N ARG A 116 0.22 12.41 19.81
CA ARG A 116 0.88 12.95 21.01
C ARG A 116 0.35 12.32 22.28
N GLU A 117 -0.97 12.13 22.36
CA GLU A 117 -1.62 11.50 23.51
C GLU A 117 -1.14 10.05 23.66
N GLN A 118 -1.03 9.30 22.55
CA GLN A 118 -0.46 7.96 22.56
C GLN A 118 1.02 7.95 22.96
N ASP A 119 1.83 8.86 22.41
CA ASP A 119 3.25 8.97 22.77
C ASP A 119 3.43 9.31 24.26
N GLU A 120 2.51 10.07 24.87
CA GLU A 120 2.54 10.38 26.30
C GLU A 120 2.18 9.17 27.18
N MET A 121 1.19 8.38 26.77
CA MET A 121 0.77 7.19 27.53
C MET A 121 1.67 5.97 27.32
N TYR A 122 2.15 5.76 26.09
CA TYR A 122 2.77 4.51 25.65
C TYR A 122 4.09 4.70 24.89
N GLY A 123 4.64 5.91 24.81
CA GLY A 123 5.85 6.19 24.02
C GLY A 123 7.06 5.35 24.42
N ASP A 124 7.22 5.07 25.72
CA ASP A 124 8.30 4.22 26.24
C ASP A 124 8.15 2.75 25.83
N ILE A 125 6.90 2.25 25.81
CA ILE A 125 6.58 0.87 25.37
C ILE A 125 6.82 0.74 23.88
N LEU A 126 6.34 1.72 23.12
CA LEU A 126 6.43 1.69 21.67
C LEU A 126 7.87 1.88 21.21
N ASN A 127 8.72 2.55 21.99
CA ASN A 127 10.07 2.96 21.59
C ASN A 127 10.08 3.51 20.15
N LEU A 128 8.99 4.21 19.79
CA LEU A 128 8.68 4.71 18.47
C LEU A 128 8.05 6.08 18.70
N LYS A 129 8.50 7.08 17.94
CA LYS A 129 7.72 8.32 17.82
C LYS A 129 6.59 8.02 16.86
N THR A 130 5.38 7.89 17.40
CA THR A 130 4.19 7.51 16.63
C THR A 130 3.98 8.49 15.47
N TYR A 131 4.19 9.79 15.72
CA TYR A 131 4.18 10.80 14.67
C TYR A 131 5.54 10.94 13.98
N ARG A 132 5.65 10.38 12.77
CA ARG A 132 6.81 10.60 11.90
C ARG A 132 6.49 11.50 10.72
N ARG A 133 6.92 12.76 10.82
CA ARG A 133 6.85 13.73 9.72
C ARG A 133 7.43 13.14 8.43
N GLY A 134 6.68 13.27 7.34
CA GLY A 134 7.09 12.87 6.00
C GLY A 134 6.66 11.46 5.58
N PHE A 135 6.30 10.55 6.52
CA PHE A 135 5.81 9.24 6.11
C PHE A 135 4.47 9.32 5.38
N GLY A 136 3.56 10.24 5.74
CA GLY A 136 2.33 10.47 4.98
C GLY A 136 2.56 10.79 3.49
N ARG A 137 3.64 11.50 3.16
CA ARG A 137 4.03 11.73 1.76
C ARG A 137 4.51 10.45 1.08
N ILE A 138 5.30 9.64 1.79
CA ILE A 138 5.80 8.35 1.29
C ILE A 138 4.60 7.43 1.01
N ALA A 139 3.69 7.28 1.98
CA ALA A 139 2.49 6.47 1.86
C ALA A 139 1.62 6.91 0.66
N ALA A 140 1.39 8.22 0.48
CA ALA A 140 0.64 8.75 -0.65
C ALA A 140 1.32 8.45 -2.02
N GLN A 141 2.66 8.60 -2.09
CA GLN A 141 3.41 8.28 -3.30
C GLN A 141 3.39 6.79 -3.61
N THR A 142 3.57 5.94 -2.59
CA THR A 142 3.48 4.49 -2.70
C THR A 142 2.09 4.07 -3.18
N ALA A 143 1.02 4.61 -2.59
CA ALA A 143 -0.35 4.34 -3.00
C ALA A 143 -0.59 4.66 -4.48
N LYS A 144 -0.18 5.87 -4.91
CA LYS A 144 -0.27 6.28 -6.32
C LYS A 144 0.47 5.31 -7.24
N GLN A 145 1.67 4.89 -6.85
CA GLN A 145 2.50 3.98 -7.66
C GLN A 145 1.86 2.60 -7.80
N VAL A 146 1.33 2.05 -6.71
CA VAL A 146 0.65 0.75 -6.71
C VAL A 146 -0.56 0.75 -7.63
N ILE A 147 -1.38 1.80 -7.55
CA ILE A 147 -2.55 1.95 -8.40
C ILE A 147 -2.15 1.98 -9.88
N ILE A 148 -1.12 2.77 -10.23
CA ILE A 148 -0.59 2.83 -11.61
C ILE A 148 -0.06 1.47 -12.07
N GLN A 149 0.63 0.73 -11.20
CA GLN A 149 1.13 -0.60 -11.52
C GLN A 149 -0.02 -1.58 -11.79
N ARG A 150 -1.04 -1.60 -10.94
CA ARG A 150 -2.22 -2.47 -11.12
C ARG A 150 -3.00 -2.15 -12.38
N ILE A 151 -3.13 -0.86 -12.74
CA ILE A 151 -3.71 -0.46 -14.03
C ILE A 151 -2.90 -1.05 -15.20
N ARG A 152 -1.58 -0.92 -15.18
CA ARG A 152 -0.70 -1.45 -16.24
C ARG A 152 -0.74 -2.98 -16.33
N ASP A 153 -0.83 -3.66 -15.20
CA ASP A 153 -0.93 -5.13 -15.16
C ASP A 153 -2.27 -5.59 -15.74
N ALA A 154 -3.37 -4.90 -15.43
CA ALA A 154 -4.68 -5.18 -16.02
C ALA A 154 -4.68 -4.93 -17.53
N GLU A 155 -4.10 -3.83 -18.00
CA GLU A 155 -3.93 -3.55 -19.44
C GLU A 155 -3.12 -4.64 -20.13
N ARG A 156 -2.00 -5.09 -19.52
CA ARG A 156 -1.21 -6.22 -20.03
C ARG A 156 -2.02 -7.51 -20.09
N ASN A 157 -2.84 -7.80 -19.09
CA ASN A 157 -3.68 -9.00 -19.06
C ASN A 157 -4.77 -8.98 -20.13
N ILE A 158 -5.37 -7.81 -20.39
CA ILE A 158 -6.35 -7.63 -21.47
C ILE A 158 -5.69 -7.91 -22.83
N VAL A 159 -4.54 -7.28 -23.09
CA VAL A 159 -3.78 -7.50 -24.33
C VAL A 159 -3.38 -8.96 -24.47
N PHE A 160 -2.86 -9.58 -23.41
CA PHE A 160 -2.48 -11.00 -23.44
C PHE A 160 -3.68 -11.89 -23.80
N THR A 161 -4.83 -11.67 -23.18
CA THR A 161 -6.05 -12.45 -23.44
C THR A 161 -6.54 -12.29 -24.87
N GLU A 162 -6.37 -11.10 -25.48
CA GLU A 162 -6.76 -10.83 -26.87
C GLU A 162 -5.85 -11.55 -27.89
N TYR A 163 -4.55 -11.63 -27.62
CA TYR A 163 -3.57 -12.17 -28.59
C TYR A 163 -3.12 -13.62 -28.32
N LYS A 164 -3.43 -14.21 -27.17
CA LYS A 164 -2.93 -15.56 -26.78
C LYS A 164 -3.28 -16.66 -27.79
N ASP A 165 -4.46 -16.57 -28.42
CA ASP A 165 -5.00 -17.59 -29.32
C ASP A 165 -4.72 -17.26 -30.81
N ARG A 166 -4.19 -16.07 -31.10
CA ARG A 166 -3.95 -15.56 -32.47
C ARG A 166 -2.57 -15.93 -33.02
N LYS A 167 -1.97 -17.01 -32.51
CA LYS A 167 -0.64 -17.44 -32.95
C LYS A 167 -0.70 -17.96 -34.38
N GLY A 168 0.12 -17.38 -35.26
CA GLY A 168 0.18 -17.74 -36.68
C GLY A 168 -0.73 -16.92 -37.59
N GLU A 169 -1.48 -15.96 -37.04
CA GLU A 169 -2.24 -15.01 -37.85
C GLU A 169 -1.36 -13.91 -38.43
N LEU A 170 -1.66 -13.49 -39.65
CA LEU A 170 -1.08 -12.29 -40.24
C LEU A 170 -1.83 -11.05 -39.72
N VAL A 171 -1.09 -10.15 -39.10
CA VAL A 171 -1.59 -8.86 -38.61
C VAL A 171 -0.86 -7.72 -39.29
N THR A 172 -1.59 -6.66 -39.58
CA THR A 172 -1.03 -5.41 -40.09
C THR A 172 -0.91 -4.41 -38.94
N GLY A 173 0.09 -3.54 -39.01
CA GLY A 173 0.35 -2.53 -38.00
C GLY A 173 1.11 -1.35 -38.58
N ILE A 174 1.11 -0.24 -37.85
CA ILE A 174 1.75 1.01 -38.28
C ILE A 174 3.12 1.11 -37.62
N VAL A 175 4.17 1.34 -38.40
CA VAL A 175 5.51 1.56 -37.84
C VAL A 175 5.51 2.84 -37.02
N ARG A 176 5.82 2.74 -35.73
CA ARG A 176 5.84 3.88 -34.82
C ARG A 176 7.23 4.47 -34.65
N ARG A 177 8.26 3.62 -34.52
CA ARG A 177 9.67 4.05 -34.44
C ARG A 177 10.65 2.90 -34.69
N PHE A 178 11.92 3.26 -34.89
CA PHE A 178 13.04 2.35 -35.01
C PHE A 178 13.94 2.45 -33.77
N GLU A 179 14.28 1.32 -33.15
CA GLU A 179 15.15 1.25 -31.97
C GLU A 179 16.23 0.18 -32.15
N ARG A 180 17.50 0.61 -32.24
CA ARG A 180 18.68 -0.30 -32.28
C ARG A 180 18.55 -1.43 -33.33
N GLY A 181 17.96 -1.12 -34.49
CA GLY A 181 17.70 -2.09 -35.56
C GLY A 181 16.38 -2.85 -35.46
N ASN A 182 15.65 -2.76 -34.35
CA ASN A 182 14.30 -3.28 -34.22
C ASN A 182 13.27 -2.24 -34.70
N ILE A 183 12.13 -2.71 -35.20
CA ILE A 183 11.01 -1.87 -35.59
C ILE A 183 9.92 -2.02 -34.53
N ILE A 184 9.48 -0.91 -33.94
CA ILE A 184 8.34 -0.88 -33.02
C ILE A 184 7.09 -0.60 -33.87
N VAL A 185 6.16 -1.55 -33.87
CA VAL A 185 4.94 -1.54 -34.66
C VAL A 185 3.75 -1.36 -33.73
N ASP A 186 2.88 -0.42 -34.05
CA ASP A 186 1.61 -0.19 -33.37
C ASP A 186 0.52 -1.08 -33.97
N LEU A 187 -0.09 -1.94 -33.16
CA LEU A 187 -1.22 -2.81 -33.53
C LEU A 187 -2.57 -2.22 -33.06
N GLY A 188 -2.60 -0.96 -32.65
CA GLY A 188 -3.78 -0.23 -32.16
C GLY A 188 -3.98 -0.38 -30.66
N ARG A 189 -4.15 -1.61 -30.17
CA ARG A 189 -4.32 -1.91 -28.73
C ARG A 189 -3.04 -2.41 -28.04
N ALA A 190 -2.01 -2.71 -28.81
CA ALA A 190 -0.75 -3.26 -28.33
C ALA A 190 0.42 -2.75 -29.18
N GLU A 191 1.61 -2.76 -28.59
CA GLU A 191 2.87 -2.54 -29.31
C GLU A 191 3.53 -3.89 -29.60
N ALA A 192 3.99 -4.07 -30.83
CA ALA A 192 4.77 -5.20 -31.26
C ALA A 192 6.19 -4.77 -31.62
N ILE A 193 7.12 -5.70 -31.49
CA ILE A 193 8.51 -5.51 -31.89
C ILE A 193 8.77 -6.46 -33.05
N LEU A 194 9.27 -5.93 -34.16
CA LEU A 194 9.81 -6.72 -35.27
C LEU A 194 11.35 -6.68 -35.20
N PRO A 195 11.99 -7.74 -34.68
CA PRO A 195 13.44 -7.79 -34.52
C PRO A 195 14.17 -7.75 -35.86
N LEU A 196 15.39 -7.21 -35.90
CA LEU A 196 16.20 -7.13 -37.13
C LEU A 196 16.32 -8.47 -37.87
N ARG A 197 16.49 -9.57 -37.13
CA ARG A 197 16.65 -10.92 -37.67
C ARG A 197 15.41 -11.48 -38.39
N GLU A 198 14.24 -10.85 -38.19
CA GLU A 198 12.95 -11.27 -38.76
C GLU A 198 12.48 -10.29 -39.84
N GLN A 199 13.30 -9.29 -40.19
CA GLN A 199 13.03 -8.35 -41.26
C GLN A 199 13.45 -8.93 -42.62
N CYS A 200 12.75 -8.53 -43.68
CA CYS A 200 13.11 -8.92 -45.04
C CYS A 200 14.48 -8.31 -45.43
N PRO A 201 15.38 -9.06 -46.11
CA PRO A 201 16.67 -8.56 -46.58
C PRO A 201 16.58 -7.42 -47.60
#